data_AF-A0AAP6SG79-F1
#
_entry.id   AF-A0AAP6SG79-F1
#
_cell.length_a   1.000
_cell.length_b   1.000
_cell.length_c   1.000
_cell.angle_alpha   90.00
_cell.angle_beta   90.00
_cell.angle_gamma   90.00
#
_symmetry.space_group_name_H-M   'P 1'
#
loop_
_entity.id
_entity.type
_entity.pdbx_description
1 polymer ?
#
loop_
_entity_poly.entity_id
_entity_poly.type
_entity_poly.pdbx_seq_one_letter_code
_entity_poly.pdbx_strand_id
1 'polypeptide(L)'
;MNKRTTHYIKRVWLNAENSPSTGSIVVFDGELLDHDNSVYRSTFFRLSDCHVSANIHKASYDTDKEFIEKMEIVRNTLSDFIEHLKKQYKNETI
;
A
#
# COMPACT_ATOMS: atom_id res chain seq x y z
N MET A 1 -21.59 16.94 -10.30
CA MET A 1 -21.29 16.78 -8.85
C MET A 1 -19.94 16.08 -8.74
N ASN A 2 -19.03 16.58 -7.91
CA ASN A 2 -17.77 15.89 -7.64
C ASN A 2 -18.08 14.66 -6.77
N LYS A 3 -18.16 13.50 -7.44
CA LYS A 3 -18.66 12.19 -6.95
C LYS A 3 -17.66 11.44 -6.04
N ARG A 4 -16.68 12.12 -5.44
CA ARG A 4 -15.62 11.47 -4.64
C ARG A 4 -15.16 12.38 -3.52
N THR A 5 -15.10 11.83 -2.31
CA THR A 5 -14.43 12.44 -1.16
C THR A 5 -13.11 11.71 -0.93
N THR A 6 -11.99 12.44 -0.87
CA THR A 6 -10.69 11.85 -0.51
C THR A 6 -10.36 12.23 0.92
N HIS A 7 -10.18 11.24 1.80
CA HIS A 7 -9.72 11.45 3.17
C HIS A 7 -8.19 11.38 3.24
N TYR A 8 -7.61 10.39 2.57
CA TYR A 8 -6.17 10.22 2.50
C TYR A 8 -5.73 9.62 1.18
N ILE A 9 -4.63 10.13 0.62
CA ILE A 9 -3.96 9.50 -0.50
C ILE A 9 -2.47 9.77 -0.46
N LYS A 10 -1.68 8.74 -0.69
CA LYS A 10 -0.23 8.88 -0.89
C LYS A 10 0.22 7.93 -1.99
N ARG A 11 1.09 8.44 -2.86
CA ARG A 11 1.74 7.69 -3.94
C ARG A 11 3.25 7.87 -3.79
N VAL A 12 3.98 6.78 -3.84
CA VAL A 12 5.44 6.76 -3.72
C VAL A 12 5.98 5.88 -4.83
N TRP A 13 6.93 6.39 -5.61
CA TRP A 13 7.70 5.59 -6.56
C TRP A 13 8.89 4.95 -5.86
N LEU A 14 9.12 3.66 -6.12
CA LEU A 14 10.19 2.89 -5.48
C LEU A 14 11.52 2.98 -6.24
N ASN A 15 11.46 3.35 -7.51
CA ASN A 15 12.61 3.47 -8.39
C ASN A 15 12.95 4.95 -8.63
N ALA A 16 14.15 5.21 -9.15
CA ALA A 16 14.55 6.55 -9.58
C ALA A 16 13.63 7.08 -10.69
N GLU A 17 13.46 8.39 -10.79
CA GLU A 17 12.56 9.02 -11.77
C GLU A 17 12.91 8.72 -13.23
N ASN A 18 14.19 8.46 -13.52
CA ASN A 18 14.68 8.09 -14.85
C ASN A 18 14.74 6.57 -15.06
N SER A 19 14.19 5.77 -14.15
CA SER A 19 14.08 4.32 -14.29
C SER A 19 12.89 3.94 -15.19
N PRO A 20 13.02 2.92 -16.06
CA PRO A 20 11.87 2.36 -16.78
C PRO A 20 10.96 1.52 -15.87
N SER A 21 11.38 1.22 -14.63
CA SER A 21 10.62 0.43 -13.66
C SER A 21 9.47 1.24 -13.06
N THR A 22 8.31 0.60 -12.89
CA THR A 22 7.07 1.24 -12.39
C THR A 22 6.74 0.85 -10.95
N GLY A 23 7.75 0.45 -10.18
CA GLY A 23 7.59 0.07 -8.78
C GLY A 23 6.99 1.22 -7.96
N SER A 24 5.92 0.95 -7.22
CA SER A 24 5.20 1.98 -6.48
C SER A 24 4.43 1.45 -5.27
N ILE A 25 4.19 2.36 -4.33
CA ILE A 25 3.23 2.19 -3.24
C ILE A 25 2.11 3.21 -3.45
N VAL A 26 0.87 2.74 -3.40
CA VAL A 26 -0.33 3.58 -3.40
C VAL A 26 -1.19 3.20 -2.21
N VAL A 27 -1.50 4.19 -1.38
CA VAL A 27 -2.47 4.06 -0.28
C VAL A 27 -3.59 5.05 -0.49
N PHE A 28 -4.82 4.61 -0.25
CA PHE A 28 -6.00 5.43 -0.43
C PHE A 28 -7.05 5.14 0.63
N ASP A 29 -7.71 6.19 1.10
CA ASP A 29 -8.93 6.15 1.88
C ASP A 29 -9.87 7.27 1.41
N GLY A 30 -11.13 6.93 1.13
CA GLY A 30 -12.13 7.89 0.70
C GLY A 30 -13.46 7.27 0.32
N GLU A 31 -14.43 8.12 0.03
CA GLU A 31 -15.76 7.75 -0.43
C GLU A 31 -15.83 7.84 -1.95
N LEU A 32 -16.33 6.79 -2.56
CA LEU A 32 -16.50 6.64 -4.00
C LEU A 32 -17.96 6.34 -4.31
N LEU A 33 -18.34 6.55 -5.57
CA LEU A 33 -19.58 6.00 -6.10
C LEU A 33 -19.28 4.70 -6.85
N ASP A 34 -20.08 3.68 -6.56
CA ASP A 34 -20.11 2.46 -7.36
C ASP A 34 -20.90 2.70 -8.67
N HIS A 35 -20.92 1.71 -9.56
CA HIS A 35 -21.56 1.74 -10.87
C HIS A 35 -23.07 2.05 -10.81
N ASP A 36 -23.73 1.71 -9.69
CA ASP A 36 -25.14 1.99 -9.41
C ASP A 36 -25.39 3.36 -8.74
N ASN A 37 -24.34 4.18 -8.58
CA ASN A 37 -24.32 5.43 -7.81
C ASN A 37 -24.50 5.27 -6.29
N SER A 38 -24.34 4.06 -5.73
CA SER A 38 -24.23 3.88 -4.28
C SER A 38 -22.90 4.44 -3.77
N VAL A 39 -22.94 5.12 -2.62
CA VAL A 39 -21.73 5.60 -1.94
C VAL A 39 -21.11 4.46 -1.15
N TYR A 40 -19.82 4.19 -1.36
CA TYR A 40 -19.06 3.25 -0.55
C TYR A 40 -17.69 3.81 -0.16
N ARG A 41 -17.17 3.38 0.98
CA ARG A 41 -15.82 3.71 1.42
C ARG A 41 -14.82 2.72 0.83
N SER A 42 -13.80 3.22 0.14
CA SER A 42 -12.70 2.43 -0.39
C SER A 42 -11.42 2.75 0.37
N THR A 43 -10.88 1.72 1.03
CA THR A 43 -9.66 1.81 1.84
C THR A 43 -8.71 0.68 1.43
N PHE A 44 -7.52 1.01 0.93
CA PHE A 44 -6.54 0.00 0.51
C PHE A 44 -5.09 0.47 0.58
N PHE A 45 -4.19 -0.52 0.66
CA PHE A 45 -2.76 -0.43 0.39
C PHE A 45 -2.43 -1.28 -0.84
N ARG A 46 -1.67 -0.72 -1.79
CA ARG A 46 -1.16 -1.41 -2.97
C ARG A 46 0.34 -1.25 -3.05
N LEU A 47 1.05 -2.36 -3.20
CA LEU A 47 2.45 -2.43 -3.59
C LEU A 47 2.51 -3.01 -5.00
N SER A 48 3.15 -2.30 -5.91
CA SER A 48 3.38 -2.73 -7.28
C SER A 48 4.88 -2.80 -7.55
N ASP A 49 5.32 -3.84 -8.24
CA ASP A 49 6.66 -3.96 -8.78
C ASP A 49 6.58 -4.42 -10.23
N CYS A 50 6.68 -3.46 -11.15
CA CYS A 50 6.65 -3.61 -12.60
C CYS A 50 5.43 -4.40 -13.13
N HIS A 51 5.49 -5.73 -13.06
CA HIS A 51 4.50 -6.65 -13.60
C HIS A 51 3.52 -7.20 -12.57
N VAL A 52 3.83 -7.12 -11.27
CA VAL A 52 3.03 -7.73 -10.20
C VAL A 52 2.56 -6.69 -9.21
N SER A 53 1.36 -6.88 -8.65
CA SER A 53 0.83 -6.03 -7.59
C SER A 53 0.19 -6.86 -6.49
N ALA A 54 0.51 -6.52 -5.24
CA ALA A 54 -0.15 -7.02 -4.05
C ALA A 54 -1.06 -5.93 -3.49
N ASN A 55 -2.30 -6.29 -3.12
CA ASN A 55 -3.28 -5.39 -2.54
C ASN A 55 -3.70 -5.90 -1.17
N ILE A 56 -3.57 -5.06 -0.16
CA ILE A 56 -4.15 -5.27 1.16
C ILE A 56 -5.37 -4.37 1.21
N HIS A 57 -6.54 -4.97 1.12
CA HIS A 57 -7.82 -4.27 1.18
C HIS A 57 -8.50 -4.54 2.51
N LYS A 58 -9.32 -3.59 2.97
CA LYS A 58 -10.24 -3.82 4.07
C LYS A 58 -11.46 -4.55 3.51
N ALA A 59 -11.65 -5.81 3.86
CA ALA A 59 -12.84 -6.55 3.45
C ALA A 59 -14.08 -5.97 4.14
N SER A 60 -15.27 -6.23 3.57
CA SER A 60 -16.54 -5.73 4.13
C SER A 60 -16.83 -6.24 5.54
N TYR A 61 -16.24 -7.37 5.91
CA TYR A 61 -16.34 -8.00 7.23
C TYR A 61 -15.16 -7.69 8.16
N ASP A 62 -14.17 -6.91 7.72
CA ASP A 62 -13.08 -6.46 8.59
C ASP A 62 -13.50 -5.22 9.39
N THR A 63 -13.18 -5.20 10.68
CA THR A 63 -13.19 -3.97 11.48
C THR A 63 -12.04 -3.04 11.08
N ASP A 64 -12.13 -1.76 11.43
CA ASP A 64 -11.00 -0.82 11.24
C ASP A 64 -9.75 -1.28 11.99
N LYS A 65 -9.93 -1.85 13.19
CA LYS A 65 -8.84 -2.36 14.02
C LYS A 65 -8.12 -3.52 13.36
N GLU A 66 -8.84 -4.53 12.88
CA GLU A 66 -8.25 -5.68 12.19
C GLU A 66 -7.50 -5.27 10.93
N PHE A 67 -8.04 -4.30 10.17
CA PHE A 67 -7.36 -3.80 8.99
C PHE A 67 -6.06 -3.04 9.34
N ILE A 68 -6.08 -2.22 10.39
CA ILE A 68 -4.88 -1.56 10.91
C ILE A 68 -3.86 -2.61 11.35
N GLU A 69 -4.26 -3.61 12.14
CA GLU A 69 -3.38 -4.69 12.60
C GLU A 69 -2.74 -5.45 11.43
N LYS A 70 -3.50 -5.76 10.36
CA LYS A 70 -2.94 -6.35 9.13
C LYS A 70 -1.82 -5.49 8.53
N MET A 71 -2.04 -4.17 8.43
CA MET A 71 -1.02 -3.24 7.90
C MET A 71 0.21 -3.16 8.82
N GLU A 72 0.01 -3.20 10.13
CA GLU A 72 1.11 -3.20 11.10
C GLU A 72 1.95 -4.48 11.03
N ILE A 73 1.32 -5.65 10.88
CA ILE A 73 2.01 -6.92 10.65
C ILE A 73 2.91 -6.81 9.41
N VAL A 74 2.36 -6.33 8.28
CA VAL A 74 3.16 -6.15 7.05
C VAL A 74 4.32 -5.20 7.26
N ARG A 75 4.09 -4.04 7.89
CA ARG A 75 5.16 -3.08 8.21
C ARG A 75 6.25 -3.72 9.06
N ASN A 76 5.88 -4.40 10.13
CA ASN A 76 6.84 -4.97 11.07
C ASN A 76 7.64 -6.11 10.42
N THR A 77 6.99 -7.03 9.69
CA THR A 77 7.67 -8.10 8.96
C THR A 77 8.65 -7.57 7.90
N LEU A 78 8.27 -6.50 7.17
CA LEU A 78 9.18 -5.85 6.23
C LEU A 78 10.38 -5.22 6.94
N SER A 79 10.16 -4.53 8.07
CA SER A 79 11.25 -3.97 8.87
C SER A 79 12.22 -5.04 9.35
N ASP A 80 11.71 -6.15 9.90
CA ASP A 80 12.51 -7.27 10.38
C ASP A 80 13.35 -7.86 9.25
N PHE A 81 12.77 -8.02 8.05
CA PHE A 81 13.48 -8.53 6.89
C PHE A 81 14.56 -7.56 6.39
N ILE A 82 14.26 -6.25 6.36
CA ILE A 82 15.25 -5.21 6.01
C ILE A 82 16.41 -5.22 7.00
N GLU A 83 16.16 -5.36 8.30
CA GLU A 83 17.20 -5.44 9.32
C GLU A 83 18.06 -6.69 9.15
N HIS A 84 17.44 -7.84 8.87
CA HIS A 84 18.14 -9.07 8.53
C HIS A 84 19.07 -8.86 7.34
N LEU A 85 18.57 -8.32 6.22
CA LEU A 85 19.37 -8.05 5.03
C LEU A 85 20.51 -7.08 5.30
N LYS A 86 20.24 -5.98 6.02
CA LYS A 86 21.28 -5.02 6.42
C LYS A 86 22.38 -5.66 7.27
N LYS A 87 22.05 -6.63 8.13
CA LYS A 87 23.04 -7.35 8.92
C LYS A 87 23.90 -8.27 8.04
N GLN A 88 23.31 -8.95 7.06
CA GLN A 88 24.05 -9.78 6.10
C GLN A 88 24.99 -8.91 5.27
N TYR A 89 24.47 -7.85 4.64
CA TYR A 89 25.25 -6.97 3.78
C TYR A 89 26.12 -5.93 4.50
N LYS A 90 26.03 -5.79 5.83
CA LYS A 90 27.06 -5.05 6.59
C LYS A 90 28.35 -5.84 6.74
N ASN A 91 28.29 -7.16 6.60
CA ASN A 91 29.46 -8.05 6.64
C ASN A 91 30.08 -8.26 5.25
N GLU A 92 29.41 -7.77 4.21
CA GLU A 92 29.94 -7.70 2.85
C GLU A 92 30.21 -6.22 2.58
N THR A 93 31.47 -5.84 2.44
CA THR A 93 31.81 -4.49 1.97
C THR A 93 31.14 -4.29 0.61
N ILE A 94 30.06 -3.51 0.54
CA ILE A 94 29.52 -2.98 -0.72
C ILE A 94 30.41 -1.82 -1.16
#